data_AF-A0A5C4RKX6-F1
#
_entry.id   AF-A0A5C4RKX6-F1
#
_cell.length_a   1.000
_cell.length_b   1.000
_cell.length_c   1.000
_cell.angle_alpha   90.00
_cell.angle_beta   90.00
_cell.angle_gamma   90.00
#
_symmetry.space_group_name_H-M   'P 1'
#
loop_
_entity.id
_entity.type
_entity.pdbx_description
1 polymer ?
#
loop_
_entity_poly.entity_id
_entity_poly.type
_entity_poly.pdbx_seq_one_letter_code
_entity_poly.pdbx_strand_id
1 'polypeptide(L)'
;MSLENSGSEPVVTPEICAVLTQTGSSTLVSTDIEGVNWLYDPTRQAGSNKNIKTNLRAQQQIALSSVHEDDGGVATENWLCTLMFDDNRYLPFEGTGAISTWNLKFPDKQVIDQVLKNKDKSWKLKDIIIHLHYTALDGGNQFAKEVTDKLAEKAKGTSI
;
A
#
# COMPACT_ATOMS: atom_id res chain seq x y z
N MET A 1 -13.47 -51.51 20.05
CA MET A 1 -13.44 -50.11 20.51
C MET A 1 -12.68 -49.34 19.46
N SER A 2 -13.39 -48.64 18.59
CA SER A 2 -12.80 -47.85 17.51
C SER A 2 -12.65 -46.41 17.99
N LEU A 3 -11.45 -45.86 17.83
CA LEU A 3 -11.19 -44.44 18.04
C LEU A 3 -11.82 -43.67 16.89
N GLU A 4 -12.82 -42.85 17.19
CA GLU A 4 -13.43 -41.94 16.24
C GLU A 4 -12.41 -40.88 15.85
N ASN A 5 -12.00 -40.90 14.58
CA ASN A 5 -11.26 -39.83 13.94
C ASN A 5 -12.21 -38.63 13.83
N SER A 6 -12.13 -37.69 14.77
CA SER A 6 -12.82 -36.40 14.67
C SER A 6 -12.17 -35.61 13.53
N GLY A 7 -12.66 -35.83 12.31
CA GLY A 7 -12.24 -35.10 11.13
C GLY A 7 -12.49 -33.62 11.35
N SER A 8 -11.43 -32.87 11.63
CA SER A 8 -11.41 -31.44 11.38
C SER A 8 -11.63 -31.26 9.89
N GLU A 9 -12.79 -30.72 9.49
CA GLU A 9 -12.99 -30.30 8.12
C GLU A 9 -11.80 -29.42 7.68
N PRO A 10 -11.25 -29.61 6.47
CA PRO A 10 -10.21 -28.73 5.99
C PRO A 10 -10.76 -27.30 5.98
N VAL A 11 -10.10 -26.40 6.72
CA VAL A 11 -10.40 -24.98 6.66
C VAL A 11 -10.12 -24.54 5.22
N VAL A 12 -11.18 -24.40 4.41
CA VAL A 12 -11.07 -23.86 3.07
C VAL A 12 -10.80 -22.37 3.22
N THR A 13 -9.54 -21.98 3.16
CA THR A 13 -9.19 -20.56 3.03
C THR A 13 -9.63 -20.10 1.65
N PRO A 14 -10.50 -19.09 1.52
CA PRO A 14 -10.90 -18.62 0.21
C PRO A 14 -9.69 -17.98 -0.48
N GLU A 15 -9.29 -18.56 -1.60
CA GLU A 15 -8.31 -17.98 -2.50
C GLU A 15 -8.95 -16.80 -3.26
N ILE A 16 -8.14 -15.80 -3.59
CA ILE A 16 -8.54 -14.68 -4.42
C ILE A 16 -7.67 -14.60 -5.65
N CYS A 17 -8.09 -13.83 -6.64
CA CYS A 17 -7.21 -13.40 -7.70
C CYS A 17 -7.37 -11.89 -7.83
N ALA A 18 -6.32 -11.15 -7.52
CA ALA A 18 -6.28 -9.72 -7.70
C ALA A 18 -4.87 -9.26 -8.09
N VAL A 19 -4.79 -8.07 -8.68
CA VAL A 19 -3.53 -7.41 -9.00
C VAL A 19 -3.52 -6.04 -8.35
N LEU A 20 -2.50 -5.75 -7.55
CA LEU A 20 -2.23 -4.42 -7.02
C LEU A 20 -1.16 -3.75 -7.88
N THR A 21 -1.49 -2.60 -8.46
CA THR A 21 -0.59 -1.83 -9.33
C THR A 21 -0.29 -0.48 -8.72
N GLN A 22 0.99 -0.10 -8.64
CA GLN A 22 1.37 1.29 -8.37
C GLN A 22 1.31 2.08 -9.68
N THR A 23 0.29 2.93 -9.82
CA THR A 23 0.08 3.74 -11.04
C THR A 23 0.85 5.05 -11.00
N GLY A 24 1.25 5.51 -9.80
CA GLY A 24 2.14 6.65 -9.65
C GLY A 24 2.83 6.66 -8.30
N SER A 25 4.01 7.29 -8.25
CA SER A 25 4.74 7.56 -7.01
C SER A 25 5.54 8.86 -7.08
N SER A 26 5.75 9.48 -5.94
CA SER A 26 6.50 10.72 -5.76
C SER A 26 7.39 10.65 -4.52
N THR A 27 8.63 11.07 -4.67
CA THR A 27 9.63 11.17 -3.59
C THR A 27 10.21 12.57 -3.58
N LEU A 28 10.11 13.25 -2.43
CA LEU A 28 10.84 14.48 -2.18
C LEU A 28 12.28 14.13 -1.82
N VAL A 29 13.26 14.58 -2.62
CA VAL A 29 14.68 14.16 -2.47
C VAL A 29 15.56 15.19 -1.77
N SER A 30 14.99 16.32 -1.33
CA SER A 30 15.68 17.33 -0.53
C SER A 30 14.71 18.01 0.44
N THR A 31 15.23 18.61 1.50
CA THR A 31 14.46 19.44 2.44
C THR A 31 13.97 20.70 1.75
N ASP A 32 12.77 20.65 1.17
CA ASP A 32 12.19 21.71 0.35
C ASP A 32 10.69 21.84 0.65
N ILE A 33 10.32 22.90 1.38
CA ILE A 33 8.94 23.16 1.77
C ILE A 33 8.05 23.50 0.57
N GLU A 34 8.61 24.02 -0.53
CA GLU A 34 7.85 24.24 -1.76
C GLU A 34 7.50 22.91 -2.43
N GLY A 35 8.38 21.91 -2.30
CA GLY A 35 8.09 20.52 -2.65
C GLY A 35 6.92 19.94 -1.85
N VAL A 36 6.87 20.22 -0.55
CA VAL A 36 5.75 19.80 0.31
C VAL A 36 4.45 20.51 -0.09
N ASN A 37 4.50 21.82 -0.33
CA ASN A 37 3.36 22.59 -0.82
C ASN A 37 2.77 21.99 -2.11
N TRP A 38 3.64 21.60 -3.05
CA TRP A 38 3.25 20.92 -4.27
C TRP A 38 2.69 19.52 -4.02
N LEU A 39 3.28 18.76 -3.09
CA LEU A 39 2.85 17.40 -2.74
C LEU A 39 1.47 17.35 -2.06
N TYR A 40 1.13 18.37 -1.27
CA TYR A 40 -0.11 18.40 -0.49
C TYR A 40 -1.25 19.22 -1.12
N ASP A 41 -1.00 19.89 -2.24
CA ASP A 41 -2.01 20.52 -3.09
C ASP A 41 -2.61 19.52 -4.09
N PRO A 42 -3.92 19.21 -4.01
CA PRO A 42 -4.58 18.33 -4.97
C PRO A 42 -4.50 18.80 -6.42
N THR A 43 -4.40 20.11 -6.65
CA THR A 43 -4.35 20.70 -8.00
C THR A 43 -2.93 20.76 -8.57
N ARG A 44 -1.90 20.52 -7.75
CA ARG A 44 -0.48 20.59 -8.10
C ARG A 44 -0.03 21.96 -8.65
N GLN A 45 -0.67 23.04 -8.22
CA GLN A 45 -0.40 24.42 -8.67
C GLN A 45 0.37 25.24 -7.64
N ALA A 46 0.25 24.92 -6.36
CA ALA A 46 1.03 25.55 -5.30
C ALA A 46 2.43 24.92 -5.19
N GLY A 47 3.43 25.73 -4.80
CA GLY A 47 4.79 25.23 -4.55
C GLY A 47 5.61 24.94 -5.81
N SER A 48 6.56 24.02 -5.70
CA SER A 48 7.48 23.64 -6.78
C SER A 48 7.76 22.13 -6.77
N ASN A 49 7.84 21.52 -7.96
CA ASN A 49 8.21 20.10 -8.10
C ASN A 49 9.70 19.88 -8.40
N LYS A 50 10.55 20.93 -8.28
CA LYS A 50 11.97 20.89 -8.64
C LYS A 50 12.72 19.71 -8.00
N ASN A 51 12.46 19.47 -6.72
CA ASN A 51 13.13 18.44 -5.93
C ASN A 51 12.27 17.18 -5.74
N ILE A 52 11.28 16.96 -6.60
CA ILE A 52 10.43 15.79 -6.57
C ILE A 52 10.83 14.87 -7.72
N LYS A 53 11.11 13.61 -7.37
CA LYS A 53 11.25 12.54 -8.35
C LYS A 53 9.94 11.78 -8.43
N THR A 54 9.43 11.58 -9.63
CA THR A 54 8.19 10.86 -9.88
C THR A 54 8.46 9.60 -10.67
N ASN A 55 7.74 8.52 -10.36
CA ASN A 55 7.68 7.31 -11.17
C ASN A 55 9.04 6.71 -11.56
N LEU A 56 10.05 6.77 -10.68
CA LEU A 56 11.40 6.23 -10.93
C LEU A 56 11.35 4.76 -11.34
N ARG A 57 10.35 4.02 -10.85
CA ARG A 57 10.02 2.65 -11.24
C ARG A 57 8.51 2.52 -11.43
N ALA A 58 8.01 3.09 -12.52
CA ALA A 58 6.59 3.14 -12.81
C ALA A 58 5.97 1.74 -12.99
N GLN A 59 4.67 1.63 -12.72
CA GLN A 59 3.83 0.47 -13.08
C GLN A 59 4.31 -0.86 -12.48
N GLN A 60 4.87 -0.83 -11.28
CA GLN A 60 5.12 -2.05 -10.51
C GLN A 60 3.79 -2.73 -10.17
N GLN A 61 3.78 -4.06 -10.12
CA GLN A 61 2.59 -4.87 -9.87
C GLN A 61 2.93 -6.07 -8.99
N ILE A 62 1.99 -6.45 -8.12
CA ILE A 62 1.97 -7.74 -7.43
C ILE A 62 0.62 -8.43 -7.68
N ALA A 63 0.65 -9.76 -7.68
CA ALA A 63 -0.55 -10.59 -7.69
C ALA A 63 -0.88 -11.01 -6.25
N LEU A 64 -2.17 -11.00 -5.92
CA LEU A 64 -2.72 -11.44 -4.64
C LEU A 64 -3.53 -12.71 -4.86
N SER A 65 -3.30 -13.71 -4.01
CA SER A 65 -3.84 -15.06 -4.09
C SER A 65 -4.62 -15.50 -2.84
N SER A 66 -4.46 -14.80 -1.71
CA SER A 66 -5.13 -15.10 -0.43
C SER A 66 -5.91 -13.89 0.11
N VAL A 67 -7.00 -14.16 0.87
CA VAL A 67 -7.73 -13.13 1.64
C VAL A 67 -7.06 -12.76 2.96
N HIS A 68 -6.12 -13.59 3.43
CA HIS A 68 -5.29 -13.29 4.60
C HIS A 68 -4.08 -12.50 4.12
N GLU A 69 -3.30 -11.94 5.04
CA GLU A 69 -2.08 -11.17 4.76
C GLU A 69 -1.14 -11.98 3.82
N ASP A 70 -1.20 -11.66 2.52
CA ASP A 70 -0.50 -12.36 1.44
C ASP A 70 0.72 -11.57 0.94
N ASP A 71 0.82 -10.29 1.36
CA ASP A 71 1.91 -9.37 1.04
C ASP A 71 2.89 -9.17 2.20
N GLY A 72 2.74 -9.96 3.27
CA GLY A 72 3.66 -10.02 4.39
C GLY A 72 3.20 -9.25 5.63
N GLY A 73 2.33 -9.88 6.43
CA GLY A 73 2.23 -9.71 7.89
C GLY A 73 3.53 -10.03 8.65
N VAL A 74 4.66 -9.74 8.03
CA VAL A 74 5.93 -10.46 8.12
C VAL A 74 7.08 -9.44 8.08
N ALA A 75 6.90 -8.28 8.71
CA ALA A 75 8.04 -7.66 9.38
C ALA A 75 8.39 -8.40 10.70
N THR A 76 7.54 -9.34 11.14
CA THR A 76 7.76 -10.16 12.34
C THR A 76 8.26 -11.58 12.05
N GLU A 77 8.02 -12.16 10.87
CA GLU A 77 8.25 -13.60 10.63
C GLU A 77 8.87 -13.91 9.25
N ASN A 78 9.98 -13.25 8.90
CA ASN A 78 11.00 -13.71 7.93
C ASN A 78 10.64 -14.22 6.51
N TRP A 79 9.41 -14.39 6.03
CA TRP A 79 9.15 -15.08 4.76
C TRP A 79 9.54 -14.26 3.51
N LEU A 80 9.02 -13.03 3.39
CA LEU A 80 9.42 -12.12 2.29
C LEU A 80 10.85 -11.60 2.49
N CYS A 81 11.32 -11.53 3.74
CA CYS A 81 12.67 -11.10 4.06
C CYS A 81 13.75 -12.15 3.74
N THR A 82 13.49 -13.43 4.01
CA THR A 82 14.49 -14.51 3.90
C THR A 82 14.66 -15.01 2.46
N LEU A 83 13.64 -14.87 1.60
CA LEU A 83 13.73 -15.37 0.22
C LEU A 83 14.28 -14.35 -0.79
N MET A 84 14.35 -13.05 -0.45
CA MET A 84 14.62 -12.00 -1.44
C MET A 84 15.60 -10.90 -1.01
N PHE A 85 15.97 -10.74 0.27
CA PHE A 85 16.98 -9.72 0.65
C PHE A 85 18.44 -10.19 0.50
N ASP A 86 18.68 -11.49 0.27
CA ASP A 86 20.02 -12.03 0.02
C ASP A 86 20.36 -12.11 -1.47
N ASP A 87 19.44 -11.74 -2.35
CA ASP A 87 19.78 -11.41 -3.72
C ASP A 87 19.66 -9.90 -3.90
N ASN A 88 20.64 -9.27 -4.54
CA ASN A 88 20.72 -7.81 -4.71
C ASN A 88 19.62 -7.22 -5.62
N ARG A 89 18.42 -7.82 -5.68
CA ARG A 89 17.27 -7.29 -6.39
C ARG A 89 16.37 -6.52 -5.43
N TYR A 90 15.74 -5.51 -6.00
CA TYR A 90 14.71 -4.77 -5.29
C TYR A 90 13.43 -5.60 -5.15
N LEU A 91 12.79 -5.51 -3.99
CA LEU A 91 11.43 -5.99 -3.77
C LEU A 91 10.41 -5.21 -4.61
N PRO A 92 9.21 -5.77 -4.83
CA PRO A 92 8.10 -5.02 -5.41
C PRO A 92 7.89 -3.72 -4.64
N PHE A 93 7.77 -2.62 -5.38
CA PHE A 93 7.58 -1.26 -4.86
C PHE A 93 8.75 -0.68 -4.06
N GLU A 94 9.85 -1.41 -3.88
CA GLU A 94 11.04 -0.88 -3.23
C GLU A 94 11.71 0.22 -4.07
N GLY A 95 12.12 1.28 -3.39
CA GLY A 95 12.69 2.48 -4.02
C GLY A 95 11.65 3.32 -4.75
N THR A 96 10.36 3.01 -4.61
CA THR A 96 9.27 3.89 -5.06
C THR A 96 8.87 4.87 -3.97
N GLY A 97 8.27 6.00 -4.36
CA GLY A 97 7.87 7.04 -3.41
C GLY A 97 6.63 6.65 -2.60
N ALA A 98 6.67 6.92 -1.28
CA ALA A 98 5.56 6.63 -0.37
C ALA A 98 4.27 7.39 -0.72
N ILE A 99 4.39 8.62 -1.24
CA ILE A 99 3.26 9.36 -1.80
C ILE A 99 2.95 8.75 -3.17
N SER A 100 1.92 7.92 -3.22
CA SER A 100 1.66 7.02 -4.35
C SER A 100 0.17 6.86 -4.64
N THR A 101 -0.11 6.42 -5.87
CA THR A 101 -1.45 6.08 -6.34
C THR A 101 -1.47 4.61 -6.73
N TRP A 102 -2.53 3.92 -6.32
CA TRP A 102 -2.64 2.47 -6.47
C TRP A 102 -3.94 2.09 -7.17
N ASN A 103 -3.90 0.99 -7.92
CA ASN A 103 -5.09 0.35 -8.49
C ASN A 103 -5.11 -1.12 -8.07
N LEU A 104 -6.09 -1.50 -7.26
CA LEU A 104 -6.41 -2.89 -6.97
C LEU A 104 -7.49 -3.37 -7.94
N LYS A 105 -7.17 -4.40 -8.71
CA LYS A 105 -8.04 -4.94 -9.75
C LYS A 105 -8.31 -6.42 -9.53
N PHE A 106 -9.58 -6.80 -9.60
CA PHE A 106 -10.02 -8.19 -9.70
C PHE A 106 -10.29 -8.50 -11.19
N PRO A 107 -9.79 -9.62 -11.73
CA PRO A 107 -9.79 -9.87 -13.17
C PRO A 107 -11.17 -10.23 -13.73
N ASP A 108 -12.04 -10.86 -12.93
CA ASP A 108 -13.37 -11.30 -13.38
C ASP A 108 -14.46 -10.89 -12.38
N LYS A 109 -15.59 -10.39 -12.91
CA LYS A 109 -16.81 -10.09 -12.15
C LYS A 109 -17.38 -11.34 -11.46
N GLN A 110 -17.22 -12.52 -12.06
CA GLN A 110 -17.62 -13.78 -11.44
C GLN A 110 -16.79 -14.06 -10.17
N VAL A 111 -15.49 -13.76 -10.19
CA VAL A 111 -14.61 -13.87 -9.01
C VAL A 111 -15.03 -12.87 -7.92
N ILE A 112 -15.37 -11.63 -8.30
CA ILE A 112 -15.91 -10.63 -7.37
C ILE A 112 -17.19 -11.14 -6.68
N ASP A 113 -18.12 -11.71 -7.43
CA ASP A 113 -19.41 -12.16 -6.87
C ASP A 113 -19.25 -13.43 -6.00
N GLN A 114 -18.28 -14.30 -6.29
CA GLN A 114 -18.01 -15.49 -5.48
C GLN A 114 -17.25 -15.18 -4.19
N VAL A 115 -16.19 -14.36 -4.29
CA VAL A 115 -15.26 -14.07 -3.19
C VAL A 115 -15.79 -12.94 -2.31
N LEU A 116 -16.22 -11.83 -2.91
CA LEU A 116 -16.51 -10.59 -2.19
C LEU A 116 -17.99 -10.44 -1.82
N LYS A 117 -18.87 -11.36 -2.26
CA LYS A 117 -20.30 -11.31 -1.96
C LYS A 117 -20.85 -12.61 -1.37
N ASN A 118 -21.94 -12.46 -0.63
CA ASN A 118 -22.79 -13.53 -0.12
C ASN A 118 -23.74 -14.03 -1.20
N LYS A 119 -24.37 -15.19 -0.96
CA LYS A 119 -25.36 -15.78 -1.88
C LYS A 119 -26.57 -14.86 -2.14
N ASP A 120 -26.89 -14.00 -1.19
CA ASP A 120 -27.94 -12.98 -1.27
C ASP A 120 -27.49 -11.67 -1.95
N LYS A 121 -26.26 -11.63 -2.49
CA LYS A 121 -25.60 -10.48 -3.15
C LYS A 121 -25.18 -9.35 -2.20
N SER A 122 -25.28 -9.52 -0.87
CA SER A 122 -24.67 -8.58 0.08
C SER A 122 -23.14 -8.69 0.06
N TRP A 123 -22.42 -7.61 0.39
CA TRP A 123 -20.96 -7.62 0.43
C TRP A 123 -20.43 -8.40 1.65
N LYS A 124 -19.52 -9.34 1.40
CA LYS A 124 -18.67 -9.97 2.42
C LYS A 124 -17.44 -9.12 2.72
N LEU A 125 -16.92 -8.43 1.71
CA LEU A 125 -15.79 -7.53 1.85
C LEU A 125 -16.16 -6.40 2.81
N LYS A 126 -15.45 -6.32 3.93
CA LYS A 126 -15.65 -5.27 4.93
C LYS A 126 -14.66 -4.12 4.76
N ASP A 127 -13.41 -4.46 4.51
CA ASP A 127 -12.31 -3.51 4.44
C ASP A 127 -11.20 -4.05 3.53
N ILE A 128 -10.33 -3.15 3.07
CA ILE A 128 -9.11 -3.44 2.33
C ILE A 128 -7.96 -2.79 3.10
N ILE A 129 -7.10 -3.62 3.69
CA ILE A 129 -5.97 -3.17 4.49
C ILE A 129 -4.72 -3.23 3.63
N ILE A 130 -3.93 -2.15 3.62
CA ILE A 130 -2.65 -2.07 2.91
C ILE A 130 -1.56 -1.76 3.94
N HIS A 131 -0.56 -2.63 4.02
CA HIS A 131 0.62 -2.41 4.87
C HIS A 131 1.72 -1.71 4.07
N LEU A 132 1.92 -0.41 4.33
CA LEU A 132 2.97 0.36 3.67
C LEU A 132 4.23 0.43 4.54
N HIS A 133 5.23 -0.37 4.19
CA HIS A 133 6.58 -0.25 4.75
C HIS A 133 7.38 0.77 3.94
N TYR A 134 7.89 1.81 4.61
CA TYR A 134 8.66 2.86 3.96
C TYR A 134 9.86 3.28 4.81
N THR A 135 10.87 3.79 4.13
CA THR A 135 12.03 4.44 4.74
C THR A 135 12.01 5.92 4.40
N ALA A 136 12.25 6.76 5.41
CA ALA A 136 12.41 8.20 5.23
C ALA A 136 13.77 8.63 5.79
N LEU A 137 14.38 9.61 5.14
CA LEU A 137 15.56 10.30 5.66
C LEU A 137 15.09 11.52 6.45
N ASP A 138 15.63 11.70 7.66
CA ASP A 138 15.32 12.86 8.49
C ASP A 138 15.80 14.16 7.81
N GLY A 139 14.89 15.12 7.66
CA GLY A 139 15.16 16.45 7.11
C GLY A 139 15.62 17.45 8.17
N GLY A 140 15.70 17.05 9.44
CA GLY A 140 16.09 17.88 10.57
C GLY A 140 14.93 18.69 11.17
N ASN A 141 15.16 19.18 12.39
CA ASN A 141 14.14 19.81 13.23
C ASN A 141 13.41 20.98 12.57
N GLN A 142 14.12 21.82 11.81
CA GLN A 142 13.52 22.98 11.14
C GLN A 142 12.52 22.54 10.07
N PHE A 143 12.92 21.61 9.21
CA PHE A 143 12.06 21.10 8.15
C PHE A 143 10.85 20.35 8.73
N ALA A 144 11.07 19.53 9.77
CA ALA A 144 9.98 18.85 10.48
C ALA A 144 8.95 19.82 11.06
N LYS A 145 9.41 20.95 11.62
CA LYS A 145 8.53 22.01 12.12
C LYS A 145 7.70 22.63 11.00
N GLU A 146 8.32 23.02 9.88
CA GLU A 146 7.62 23.65 8.74
C GLU A 146 6.54 22.72 8.16
N VAL A 147 6.84 21.42 8.05
CA VAL A 147 5.87 20.41 7.58
C VAL A 147 4.71 20.27 8.58
N THR A 148 4.99 20.24 9.88
CA THR A 148 3.95 20.12 10.91
C THR A 148 3.02 21.33 10.91
N ASP A 149 3.57 22.54 10.82
CA ASP A 149 2.79 23.77 10.74
C ASP A 149 1.87 23.75 9.50
N LYS A 150 2.40 23.34 8.33
CA LYS A 150 1.62 23.19 7.09
C LYS A 150 0.46 22.18 7.22
N LEU A 151 0.70 21.04 7.87
CA LEU A 151 -0.32 20.02 8.08
C LEU A 151 -1.42 20.50 9.05
N ALA A 152 -1.04 21.27 10.08
CA ALA A 152 -1.98 21.85 11.02
C ALA A 152 -2.89 22.91 10.36
N GLU A 153 -2.37 23.71 9.43
CA GLU A 153 -3.18 24.65 8.63
C GLU A 153 -4.21 23.92 7.76
N LYS A 154 -3.78 22.86 7.07
CA LYS A 154 -4.69 22.05 6.24
C LYS A 154 -5.81 21.42 7.06
N ALA A 155 -5.50 20.90 8.26
CA ALA A 155 -6.50 20.32 9.15
C ALA A 155 -7.57 21.34 9.58
N LYS A 156 -7.17 22.60 9.84
CA LYS A 156 -8.11 23.69 10.18
C LYS A 156 -8.97 24.13 9.00
N GLY A 157 -8.46 24.05 7.78
CA GLY A 157 -9.20 24.39 6.56
C GLY A 157 -10.16 23.30 6.07
N THR A 158 -10.15 22.10 6.66
CA THR A 158 -10.95 20.94 6.21
C THR A 158 -12.18 20.68 7.10
N SER A 159 -12.59 21.64 7.93
CA SER A 159 -13.87 21.54 8.67
C SER A 159 -15.05 21.73 7.71
N ILE A 160 -15.66 20.61 7.30
CA ILE A 160 -17.00 20.54 6.72
C ILE A 160 -17.91 19.82 7.70
#